data_AF-A0A974KX31-F1
#
_entry.id   AF-A0A974KX31-F1
#
_cell.length_a   1.000
_cell.length_b   1.000
_cell.length_c   1.000
_cell.angle_alpha   90.00
_cell.angle_beta   90.00
_cell.angle_gamma   90.00
#
_symmetry.space_group_name_H-M   'P 1'
#
loop_
_entity.id
_entity.type
_entity.pdbx_description
1 polymer ?
#
loop_
_entity_poly.entity_id
_entity_poly.type
_entity_poly.pdbx_seq_one_letter_code
_entity_poly.pdbx_strand_id
1 'polypeptide(L)'
;MAKSKNEFYLRRLHSLLGIIPIGAFLIVHLMINHQATQGAEAFNKAAGFMESLPFLLVAELILIYIPILYHGLYGIHIAFTAKENIGHYSLFRNWMFALQRLTGIIAFVFIFVHLWQTRLQKLFFGKEISYDMMHQTLQNPIWVIVYIICVIAVIFHFSNGIWSFLVTWGFLQSKKSQRIFTWVSLIIFLILSYIGVTAILAFA
;
A
#
# COMPACT_ATOMS: atom_id res chain seq x y z
N MET A 1 -13.29 -23.91 15.67
CA MET A 1 -13.09 -24.81 14.52
C MET A 1 -11.67 -24.65 14.02
N ALA A 2 -10.92 -25.74 13.85
CA ALA A 2 -9.61 -25.70 13.20
C ALA A 2 -9.79 -25.24 11.75
N LYS A 3 -8.99 -24.27 11.30
CA LYS A 3 -8.99 -23.83 9.90
C LYS A 3 -8.55 -25.00 9.02
N SER A 4 -9.16 -25.16 7.84
CA SER A 4 -8.74 -26.19 6.90
C SER A 4 -7.28 -25.92 6.45
N LYS A 5 -6.53 -26.97 6.07
CA LYS A 5 -5.17 -26.80 5.54
C LYS A 5 -5.13 -25.80 4.38
N ASN A 6 -6.16 -25.81 3.53
CA ASN A 6 -6.29 -24.88 2.41
C ASN A 6 -6.41 -23.42 2.88
N GLU A 7 -7.22 -23.15 3.91
CA GLU A 7 -7.36 -21.79 4.45
C GLU A 7 -6.04 -21.27 5.04
N PHE A 8 -5.23 -22.14 5.65
CA PHE A 8 -3.89 -21.78 6.12
C PHE A 8 -2.99 -21.32 4.97
N TYR A 9 -2.89 -22.09 3.88
CA TYR A 9 -2.04 -21.74 2.74
C TYR A 9 -2.51 -20.48 2.02
N LEU A 10 -3.82 -20.30 1.85
CA LEU A 10 -4.38 -19.10 1.21
C LEU A 10 -4.04 -17.82 2.00
N ARG A 11 -4.14 -17.87 3.34
CA ARG A 11 -3.75 -16.75 4.21
C ARG A 11 -2.26 -16.47 4.19
N ARG A 12 -1.43 -17.53 4.13
CA ARG A 12 0.02 -17.40 3.97
C ARG A 12 0.35 -16.69 2.66
N LEU A 13 -0.19 -17.17 1.54
CA LEU A 13 0.00 -16.58 0.23
C LEU A 13 -0.43 -15.11 0.21
N HIS A 14 -1.58 -14.78 0.80
CA HIS A 14 -2.08 -13.40 0.90
C HIS A 14 -1.09 -12.48 1.61
N SER A 15 -0.57 -12.92 2.76
CA SER A 15 0.42 -12.13 3.51
C SER A 15 1.76 -12.03 2.78
N LEU A 16 2.19 -13.07 2.06
CA LEU A 16 3.43 -13.08 1.29
C LEU A 16 3.36 -12.09 0.12
N LEU A 17 2.27 -12.12 -0.63
CA LEU A 17 2.05 -11.19 -1.76
C LEU A 17 1.95 -9.73 -1.27
N GLY A 18 1.34 -9.49 -0.11
CA GLY A 18 1.26 -8.16 0.51
C GLY A 18 2.62 -7.57 0.84
N ILE A 19 3.58 -8.38 1.29
CA ILE A 19 4.90 -7.89 1.72
C ILE A 19 5.92 -7.88 0.59
N ILE A 20 6.02 -8.96 -0.19
CA ILE A 20 7.13 -9.12 -1.12
C ILE A 20 6.88 -8.32 -2.42
N PRO A 21 5.98 -8.74 -3.33
CA PRO A 21 5.76 -7.99 -4.56
C PRO A 21 5.10 -6.62 -4.31
N ILE A 22 4.00 -6.57 -3.56
CA ILE A 22 3.22 -5.35 -3.38
C ILE A 22 3.98 -4.34 -2.52
N GLY A 23 4.63 -4.79 -1.44
CA GLY A 23 5.43 -3.94 -0.58
C GLY A 23 6.64 -3.34 -1.29
N ALA A 24 7.36 -4.13 -2.08
CA ALA A 24 8.47 -3.63 -2.90
C ALA A 24 7.97 -2.61 -3.93
N PHE A 25 6.87 -2.91 -4.63
CA PHE A 25 6.24 -1.97 -5.55
C PHE A 25 5.87 -0.66 -4.85
N LEU A 26 5.21 -0.70 -3.68
CA LEU A 26 4.81 0.49 -2.95
C LEU A 26 6.01 1.38 -2.60
N ILE A 27 7.12 0.79 -2.13
CA ILE A 27 8.32 1.55 -1.78
C ILE A 27 8.90 2.23 -3.03
N VAL A 28 9.10 1.48 -4.12
CA VAL A 28 9.60 2.04 -5.39
C VAL A 28 8.66 3.13 -5.90
N HIS A 29 7.35 2.87 -5.88
CA HIS A 29 6.33 3.82 -6.30
C HIS A 29 6.42 5.13 -5.51
N LEU A 30 6.52 5.07 -4.18
CA LEU A 30 6.70 6.26 -3.34
C LEU A 30 7.99 7.00 -3.65
N MET A 31 9.12 6.31 -3.89
CA MET A 31 10.39 6.96 -4.24
C MET A 31 10.35 7.67 -5.59
N ILE A 32 9.72 7.05 -6.60
CA ILE A 32 9.55 7.67 -7.92
C ILE A 32 8.66 8.91 -7.83
N ASN A 33 7.54 8.83 -7.11
CA ASN A 33 6.65 9.97 -6.89
C ASN A 33 7.34 11.10 -6.11
N HIS A 34 8.18 10.76 -5.14
CA HIS A 34 8.92 11.74 -4.36
C HIS A 34 9.91 12.57 -5.19
N GLN A 35 10.30 12.12 -6.40
CA GLN A 35 11.08 12.95 -7.32
C GLN A 35 10.36 14.24 -7.73
N ALA A 36 9.04 14.33 -7.58
CA ALA A 36 8.28 15.56 -7.77
C ALA A 36 8.75 16.70 -6.85
N THR A 37 9.28 16.38 -5.66
CA THR A 37 9.88 17.38 -4.76
C THR A 37 11.13 18.05 -5.34
N GLN A 38 11.74 17.45 -6.36
CA GLN A 38 12.87 17.99 -7.11
C GLN A 38 12.45 18.66 -8.43
N GLY A 39 11.15 18.80 -8.66
CA GLY A 39 10.57 19.44 -9.83
C GLY A 39 10.05 18.47 -10.89
N ALA A 40 9.30 19.03 -11.85
CA ALA A 40 8.59 18.29 -12.88
C ALA A 40 9.51 17.43 -13.77
N GLU A 41 10.68 17.95 -14.14
CA GLU A 41 11.65 17.23 -14.97
C GLU A 41 12.19 15.98 -14.26
N ALA A 42 12.50 16.09 -12.97
CA ALA A 42 13.01 14.98 -12.17
C ALA A 42 11.98 13.85 -12.07
N PHE A 43 10.71 14.18 -11.80
CA PHE A 43 9.62 13.21 -11.80
C PHE A 43 9.43 12.56 -13.17
N ASN A 44 9.29 13.36 -14.24
CA ASN A 44 9.06 12.85 -15.59
C ASN A 44 10.19 11.93 -16.06
N LYS A 45 11.45 12.28 -15.76
CA LYS A 45 12.61 11.44 -16.06
C LYS A 45 12.56 10.11 -15.30
N ALA A 46 12.23 10.13 -14.01
CA ALA A 46 12.13 8.93 -13.20
C ALA A 46 10.96 8.02 -13.63
N ALA A 47 9.79 8.61 -13.91
CA ALA A 47 8.63 7.90 -14.44
C ALA A 47 8.93 7.30 -15.82
N GLY A 48 9.51 8.09 -16.72
CA GLY A 48 9.92 7.63 -18.06
C GLY A 48 10.95 6.49 -18.00
N PHE A 49 11.88 6.52 -17.05
CA PHE A 49 12.80 5.39 -16.83
C PHE A 49 12.02 4.11 -16.49
N MET A 50 11.07 4.18 -15.55
CA MET A 50 10.22 3.03 -15.20
C MET A 50 9.43 2.51 -16.41
N GLU A 51 8.93 3.41 -17.26
CA GLU A 51 8.19 3.05 -18.47
C GLU A 51 9.07 2.41 -19.56
N SER A 52 10.37 2.68 -19.55
CA SER A 52 11.33 2.14 -20.53
C SER A 52 11.88 0.76 -20.17
N LEU A 53 11.50 0.19 -19.01
CA LEU A 53 11.98 -1.11 -18.58
C LEU A 53 11.55 -2.21 -19.57
N PRO A 54 12.45 -3.15 -19.93
CA PRO A 54 12.10 -4.25 -20.82
C PRO A 54 11.10 -5.18 -20.12
N PHE A 55 10.16 -5.73 -20.90
CA PHE A 55 9.10 -6.61 -20.41
C PHE A 55 8.22 -5.99 -19.31
N LEU A 56 8.13 -4.65 -19.24
CA LEU A 56 7.36 -3.94 -18.21
C LEU A 56 5.95 -4.51 -18.02
N LEU A 57 5.20 -4.73 -19.10
CA LEU A 57 3.83 -5.25 -19.01
C LEU A 57 3.75 -6.65 -18.37
N VAL A 58 4.74 -7.51 -18.65
CA VAL A 58 4.82 -8.84 -18.02
C VAL A 58 5.18 -8.70 -16.55
N ALA A 59 6.14 -7.83 -16.22
CA ALA A 59 6.53 -7.55 -14.85
C ALA A 59 5.36 -6.98 -14.03
N GLU A 60 4.63 -6.01 -14.57
CA GLU A 60 3.45 -5.43 -13.93
C GLU A 60 2.34 -6.46 -13.74
N LEU A 61 2.09 -7.32 -14.73
CA LEU A 61 1.08 -8.38 -14.62
C LEU A 61 1.40 -9.36 -13.49
N ILE A 62 2.64 -9.87 -13.46
CA ILE A 62 3.04 -10.94 -12.55
C ILE A 62 3.37 -10.42 -11.15
N LEU A 63 3.99 -9.24 -11.05
CA LEU A 63 4.48 -8.68 -9.79
C LEU A 63 3.50 -7.66 -9.18
N ILE A 64 2.55 -7.11 -9.93
CA ILE A 64 1.65 -6.08 -9.41
C ILE A 64 0.20 -6.52 -9.56
N TYR A 65 -0.33 -6.65 -10.78
CA TYR A 65 -1.76 -6.85 -11.01
C TYR A 65 -2.30 -8.17 -10.44
N ILE A 66 -1.65 -9.30 -10.72
CA ILE A 66 -2.10 -10.60 -10.16
C ILE A 66 -1.96 -10.60 -8.63
N PRO A 67 -0.80 -10.24 -8.04
CA PRO A 67 -0.65 -10.18 -6.59
C PRO A 67 -1.64 -9.25 -5.90
N ILE A 68 -1.82 -8.02 -6.40
CA ILE A 68 -2.67 -7.02 -5.76
C ILE A 68 -4.14 -7.38 -5.86
N LEU A 69 -4.57 -8.01 -6.96
CA LEU A 69 -5.93 -8.48 -7.12
C LEU A 69 -6.26 -9.60 -6.12
N TYR A 70 -5.38 -10.60 -6.00
CA TYR A 70 -5.54 -11.66 -5.00
C TYR A 70 -5.49 -11.11 -3.58
N HIS A 71 -4.49 -10.28 -3.27
CA HIS A 71 -4.33 -9.67 -1.95
C HIS A 71 -5.55 -8.82 -1.58
N GLY A 72 -6.03 -7.96 -2.49
CA GLY A 72 -7.19 -7.11 -2.27
C GLY A 72 -8.48 -7.90 -2.08
N LEU A 73 -8.83 -8.79 -3.02
CA LEU A 73 -10.09 -9.54 -2.95
C LEU A 73 -10.14 -10.50 -1.76
N TYR A 74 -9.07 -11.28 -1.55
CA TYR A 74 -9.01 -12.19 -0.40
C TYR A 74 -8.88 -11.41 0.91
N GLY A 75 -8.17 -10.29 0.92
CA GLY A 75 -8.06 -9.38 2.06
C GLY A 75 -9.42 -8.80 2.48
N ILE A 76 -10.26 -8.40 1.52
CA ILE A 76 -11.65 -7.97 1.77
C ILE A 76 -12.47 -9.11 2.37
N HIS A 77 -12.36 -10.33 1.84
CA HIS A 77 -13.02 -11.49 2.44
C HIS A 77 -12.58 -11.72 3.90
N ILE A 78 -11.27 -11.62 4.19
CA ILE A 78 -10.76 -11.71 5.57
C ILE A 78 -11.31 -10.57 6.42
N ALA A 79 -11.35 -9.35 5.89
CA ALA A 79 -11.83 -8.19 6.61
C ALA A 79 -13.27 -8.43 7.08
N PHE A 80 -14.20 -8.85 6.22
CA PHE A 80 -15.60 -9.03 6.63
C PHE A 80 -15.90 -10.30 7.43
N THR A 81 -14.98 -11.29 7.46
CA THR A 81 -15.18 -12.55 8.21
C THR A 81 -14.44 -12.61 9.55
N ALA A 82 -13.50 -11.71 9.80
CA ALA A 82 -12.79 -11.64 11.08
C ALA A 82 -13.67 -11.06 12.20
N LYS A 83 -13.54 -11.61 13.41
CA LYS A 83 -14.17 -11.06 14.62
C LYS A 83 -13.20 -10.10 15.31
N GLU A 84 -13.67 -8.90 15.60
CA GLU A 84 -12.93 -7.90 16.37
C GLU A 84 -13.18 -8.06 17.87
N ASN A 85 -12.15 -7.78 18.67
CA ASN A 85 -12.24 -7.75 20.13
C ASN A 85 -11.91 -6.35 20.66
N ILE A 86 -12.61 -5.34 20.14
CA ILE A 86 -12.60 -3.97 20.68
C ILE A 86 -13.81 -3.84 21.61
N GLY A 87 -13.60 -3.50 22.89
CA GLY A 87 -14.68 -3.31 23.87
C GLY A 87 -14.37 -3.90 25.24
N HIS A 88 -14.30 -5.23 25.37
CA HIS A 88 -14.19 -5.90 26.69
C HIS A 88 -12.76 -6.02 27.23
N TYR A 89 -11.76 -6.23 26.35
CA TYR A 89 -10.34 -6.33 26.72
C TYR A 89 -9.50 -5.61 25.65
N SER A 90 -9.50 -4.27 25.68
CA SER A 90 -8.88 -3.45 24.64
C SER A 90 -7.36 -3.34 24.84
N LEU A 91 -6.60 -4.27 24.27
CA LEU A 91 -5.15 -4.16 24.13
C LEU A 91 -4.79 -3.35 22.88
N PHE A 92 -3.65 -2.65 22.91
CA PHE A 92 -3.11 -1.89 21.78
C PHE A 92 -3.12 -2.68 20.45
N ARG A 93 -2.83 -4.00 20.50
CA ARG A 93 -2.83 -4.86 19.30
C ARG A 93 -4.21 -5.09 18.69
N ASN A 94 -5.27 -5.04 19.49
CA ASN A 94 -6.63 -5.18 18.97
C ASN A 94 -6.99 -3.95 18.12
N TRP A 95 -6.60 -2.75 18.57
CA TRP A 95 -6.73 -1.53 17.77
C TRP A 95 -5.92 -1.58 16.50
N MET A 96 -4.66 -2.02 16.55
CA MET A 96 -3.83 -2.16 15.34
C MET A 96 -4.43 -3.17 14.35
N PHE A 97 -5.04 -4.24 14.84
CA PHE A 97 -5.73 -5.22 14.00
C PHE A 97 -6.98 -4.61 13.33
N ALA A 98 -7.79 -3.87 14.07
CA ALA A 98 -8.95 -3.18 13.51
C ALA A 98 -8.55 -2.10 12.49
N LEU A 99 -7.53 -1.31 12.80
CA LEU A 99 -6.99 -0.30 11.88
C LEU A 99 -6.39 -0.96 10.62
N GLN A 100 -5.75 -2.12 10.73
CA GLN A 100 -5.27 -2.89 9.56
C GLN A 100 -6.40 -3.18 8.60
N ARG A 101 -7.56 -3.61 9.11
CA ARG A 101 -8.74 -3.91 8.28
C ARG A 101 -9.35 -2.65 7.69
N LEU A 102 -9.57 -1.63 8.50
CA LEU A 102 -10.13 -0.36 8.03
C LEU A 102 -9.27 0.26 6.93
N THR A 103 -7.97 0.38 7.17
CA THR A 103 -7.02 0.92 6.18
C THR A 103 -6.88 0.03 4.95
N GLY A 104 -7.04 -1.29 5.08
CA GLY A 104 -7.08 -2.21 3.94
C GLY A 104 -8.29 -1.99 3.04
N ILE A 105 -9.47 -1.73 3.63
CA ILE A 105 -10.69 -1.39 2.89
C ILE A 105 -10.52 -0.03 2.19
N ILE A 106 -9.99 0.97 2.89
CA ILE A 106 -9.69 2.28 2.31
C ILE A 106 -8.70 2.14 1.15
N ALA A 107 -7.61 1.39 1.34
CA ALA A 107 -6.61 1.11 0.31
C ALA A 107 -7.23 0.43 -0.92
N PHE A 108 -8.09 -0.58 -0.71
CA PHE A 108 -8.77 -1.27 -1.80
C PHE A 108 -9.57 -0.30 -2.66
N VAL A 109 -10.43 0.54 -2.07
CA VAL A 109 -11.22 1.54 -2.79
C VAL A 109 -10.32 2.58 -3.47
N PHE A 110 -9.33 3.10 -2.74
CA PHE A 110 -8.41 4.10 -3.27
C PHE A 110 -7.62 3.59 -4.47
N ILE A 111 -7.15 2.34 -4.47
CA ILE A 111 -6.42 1.75 -5.59
C ILE A 111 -7.28 1.73 -6.86
N PHE A 112 -8.57 1.45 -6.80
CA PHE A 112 -9.44 1.53 -7.99
C PHE A 112 -9.54 2.95 -8.53
N VAL A 113 -9.77 3.93 -7.64
CA VAL A 113 -9.85 5.35 -8.02
C VAL A 113 -8.52 5.81 -8.62
N HIS A 114 -7.41 5.46 -7.98
CA HIS A 114 -6.06 5.81 -8.41
C HIS A 114 -5.69 5.17 -9.76
N LEU A 115 -6.00 3.89 -9.96
CA LEU A 115 -5.80 3.20 -11.23
C LEU A 115 -6.62 3.83 -12.35
N TRP A 116 -7.86 4.24 -12.06
CA TRP A 116 -8.68 4.98 -13.00
C TRP A 116 -8.01 6.29 -13.40
N GLN A 117 -7.61 7.12 -12.43
CA GLN A 117 -7.02 8.44 -12.68
C GLN A 117 -5.69 8.41 -13.44
N THR A 118 -4.94 7.31 -13.34
CA THR A 118 -3.59 7.19 -13.92
C THR A 118 -3.53 6.17 -15.06
N ARG A 119 -3.47 4.87 -14.73
CA ARG A 119 -3.18 3.78 -15.70
C ARG A 119 -4.30 3.58 -16.72
N LEU A 120 -5.57 3.60 -16.29
CA LEU A 120 -6.68 3.38 -17.21
C LEU A 120 -6.90 4.58 -18.13
N GLN A 121 -6.64 5.80 -17.65
CA GLN A 121 -6.63 7.00 -18.50
C GLN A 121 -5.56 6.92 -19.60
N LYS A 122 -4.36 6.43 -19.26
CA LYS A 122 -3.31 6.13 -20.25
C LYS A 122 -3.76 5.05 -21.25
N LEU A 123 -4.25 3.92 -20.75
CA LEU A 123 -4.58 2.76 -21.56
C LEU A 123 -5.73 3.03 -22.55
N PHE A 124 -6.80 3.68 -22.10
CA PHE A 124 -8.01 3.87 -22.92
C PHE A 124 -8.04 5.18 -23.70
N PHE A 125 -7.32 6.21 -23.25
CA PHE A 125 -7.37 7.55 -23.84
C PHE A 125 -6.00 8.08 -24.27
N GLY A 126 -4.94 7.27 -24.18
CA GLY A 126 -3.59 7.65 -24.65
C GLY A 126 -2.91 8.76 -23.84
N LYS A 127 -3.40 9.06 -22.63
CA LYS A 127 -2.79 10.10 -21.78
C LYS A 127 -1.43 9.66 -21.24
N GLU A 128 -0.46 10.56 -21.25
CA GLU A 128 0.86 10.31 -20.67
C GLU A 128 0.84 10.44 -19.15
N ILE A 129 1.52 9.53 -18.44
CA ILE A 129 1.72 9.67 -16.99
C ILE A 129 2.83 10.68 -16.77
N SER A 130 2.45 11.91 -16.45
CA SER A 130 3.36 13.04 -16.29
C SER A 130 3.09 13.81 -15.00
N TYR A 131 4.05 14.67 -14.64
CA TYR A 131 3.89 15.62 -13.55
C TYR A 131 2.63 16.47 -13.75
N ASP A 132 2.42 16.99 -14.96
CA ASP A 132 1.28 17.86 -15.27
C ASP A 132 -0.06 17.15 -15.10
N MET A 133 -0.16 15.86 -15.43
CA MET A 133 -1.36 15.05 -15.18
C MET A 133 -1.68 15.01 -13.68
N MET A 134 -0.68 14.72 -12.85
CA MET A 134 -0.86 14.65 -11.40
C MET A 134 -1.14 16.04 -10.81
N HIS A 135 -0.46 17.08 -11.31
CA HIS A 135 -0.67 18.46 -10.90
C HIS A 135 -2.10 18.91 -11.19
N GLN A 136 -2.62 18.69 -12.40
CA GLN A 136 -4.01 19.00 -12.75
C GLN A 136 -5.03 18.32 -11.83
N THR A 137 -4.74 17.09 -11.38
CA THR A 137 -5.61 16.37 -10.44
C THR A 137 -5.55 16.97 -9.03
N LEU A 138 -4.33 17.32 -8.57
CA LEU A 138 -4.06 17.77 -7.22
C LEU A 138 -4.14 19.29 -7.03
N GLN A 139 -4.38 20.06 -8.08
CA GLN A 139 -4.81 21.47 -7.98
C GLN A 139 -6.15 21.62 -7.23
N ASN A 140 -6.97 20.56 -7.21
CA ASN A 140 -8.19 20.54 -6.41
C ASN A 140 -7.86 20.18 -4.94
N PRO A 141 -8.08 21.09 -3.97
CA PRO A 141 -7.72 20.85 -2.57
C PRO A 141 -8.46 19.66 -1.94
N ILE A 142 -9.64 19.30 -2.45
CA ILE A 142 -10.37 18.11 -2.00
C ILE A 142 -9.57 16.86 -2.35
N TRP A 143 -9.03 16.79 -3.58
CA TRP A 143 -8.22 15.66 -4.02
C TRP A 143 -6.90 15.57 -3.24
N VAL A 144 -6.28 16.70 -2.89
CA VAL A 144 -5.10 16.71 -2.00
C VAL A 144 -5.40 16.04 -0.67
N ILE A 145 -6.48 16.45 0.01
CA ILE A 145 -6.87 15.91 1.31
C ILE A 145 -7.18 14.41 1.19
N VAL A 146 -7.95 14.02 0.16
CA VAL A 146 -8.31 12.61 -0.09
C VAL A 146 -7.06 11.76 -0.32
N TYR A 147 -6.13 12.23 -1.16
CA TYR A 147 -4.88 11.52 -1.43
C TYR A 147 -4.01 11.39 -0.18
N ILE A 148 -3.87 12.45 0.63
CA ILE A 148 -3.09 12.39 1.87
C ILE A 148 -3.67 11.32 2.81
N ILE A 149 -4.99 11.34 3.05
CA ILE A 149 -5.65 10.36 3.93
C ILE A 149 -5.46 8.94 3.39
N CYS A 150 -5.69 8.73 2.10
CA CYS A 150 -5.62 7.40 1.50
C CYS A 150 -4.19 6.86 1.44
N VAL A 151 -3.20 7.69 1.10
CA VAL A 151 -1.78 7.30 1.07
C VAL A 151 -1.29 6.98 2.48
N ILE A 152 -1.63 7.78 3.49
CA ILE A 152 -1.33 7.46 4.89
C ILE A 152 -1.99 6.13 5.31
N ALA A 153 -3.23 5.88 4.90
CA ALA A 153 -3.90 4.60 5.17
C ALA A 153 -3.17 3.41 4.52
N VAL A 154 -2.78 3.51 3.25
CA VAL A 154 -2.00 2.48 2.53
C VAL A 154 -0.66 2.22 3.23
N ILE A 155 0.05 3.29 3.63
CA ILE A 155 1.35 3.17 4.30
C ILE A 155 1.22 2.58 5.70
N PHE A 156 0.17 2.96 6.45
CA PHE A 156 -0.14 2.31 7.73
C PHE A 156 -0.42 0.83 7.53
N HIS A 157 -1.29 0.48 6.58
CA HIS A 157 -1.64 -0.91 6.25
C HIS A 157 -0.39 -1.73 5.93
N PHE A 158 0.51 -1.18 5.12
CA PHE A 158 1.77 -1.83 4.79
C PHE A 158 2.66 -1.98 6.03
N SER A 159 2.90 -0.89 6.76
CA SER A 159 3.86 -0.86 7.88
C SER A 159 3.43 -1.76 9.04
N ASN A 160 2.15 -1.70 9.44
CA ASN A 160 1.60 -2.63 10.43
C ASN A 160 1.46 -4.06 9.87
N GLY A 161 1.23 -4.19 8.56
CA GLY A 161 1.26 -5.46 7.84
C GLY A 161 2.61 -6.18 7.95
N ILE A 162 3.74 -5.49 7.88
CA ILE A 162 5.09 -6.07 8.08
C ILE A 162 5.18 -6.69 9.48
N TRP A 163 4.73 -5.96 10.52
CA TRP A 163 4.70 -6.49 11.88
C TRP A 163 3.88 -7.78 11.95
N SER A 164 2.65 -7.76 11.42
CA SER A 164 1.75 -8.91 11.42
C SER A 164 2.31 -10.09 10.64
N PHE A 165 2.96 -9.83 9.49
CA PHE A 165 3.63 -10.84 8.68
C PHE A 165 4.74 -11.51 9.49
N LEU A 166 5.66 -10.74 10.08
CA LEU A 166 6.81 -11.31 10.80
C LEU A 166 6.41 -12.11 12.04
N VAL A 167 5.33 -11.72 12.72
CA VAL A 167 4.74 -12.54 13.81
C VAL A 167 4.18 -13.84 13.24
N THR A 168 3.35 -13.75 12.20
CA THR A 168 2.66 -14.90 11.61
C THR A 168 3.66 -15.90 11.02
N TRP A 169 4.75 -15.43 10.42
CA TRP A 169 5.80 -16.23 9.75
C TRP A 169 6.91 -16.73 10.66
N GLY A 170 6.80 -16.56 11.97
CA GLY A 170 7.76 -17.20 12.88
C GLY A 170 8.97 -16.33 13.23
N PHE A 171 9.12 -15.13 12.66
CA PHE A 171 10.29 -14.28 12.89
C PHE A 171 10.24 -13.56 14.26
N LEU A 172 9.05 -13.18 14.72
CA LEU A 172 8.87 -12.45 15.99
C LEU A 172 8.14 -13.30 17.05
N GLN A 173 8.82 -14.28 17.63
CA GLN A 173 8.21 -15.23 18.56
C GLN A 173 8.15 -14.75 20.02
N SER A 174 9.02 -13.84 20.44
CA SER A 174 9.05 -13.35 21.82
C SER A 174 8.32 -12.03 22.00
N LYS A 175 7.74 -11.79 23.19
CA LYS A 175 7.12 -10.50 23.55
C LYS A 175 8.09 -9.32 23.35
N LYS A 176 9.37 -9.51 23.68
CA LYS A 176 10.43 -8.51 23.47
C LYS A 176 10.61 -8.18 21.99
N SER A 177 10.75 -9.18 21.13
CA SER A 177 10.91 -8.97 19.67
C SER A 177 9.71 -8.24 19.06
N GLN A 178 8.49 -8.63 19.44
CA GLN A 178 7.26 -7.99 18.99
C GLN A 178 7.14 -6.53 19.45
N ARG A 179 7.58 -6.23 20.68
CA ARG A 179 7.59 -4.85 21.22
C ARG A 179 8.63 -3.98 20.51
N ILE A 180 9.84 -4.50 20.26
CA ILE A 180 10.87 -3.78 19.49
C ILE A 180 10.36 -3.51 18.08
N PHE A 181 9.82 -4.52 17.41
CA PHE A 181 9.36 -4.38 16.03
C PHE A 181 8.15 -3.44 15.89
N THR A 182 7.40 -3.20 16.97
CA THR A 182 6.38 -2.16 16.99
C THR A 182 6.97 -0.78 16.69
N TRP A 183 8.08 -0.44 17.35
CA TRP A 183 8.77 0.83 17.12
C TRP A 183 9.39 0.89 15.73
N VAL A 184 9.96 -0.22 15.25
CA VAL A 184 10.46 -0.31 13.87
C VAL A 184 9.34 -0.05 12.86
N SER A 185 8.17 -0.66 13.05
CA SER A 185 7.02 -0.47 12.17
C SER A 185 6.50 0.97 12.20
N LEU A 186 6.52 1.62 13.38
CA LEU A 186 6.19 3.03 13.51
C LEU A 186 7.18 3.93 12.75
N ILE A 187 8.49 3.66 12.85
CA ILE A 187 9.51 4.41 12.13
C ILE A 187 9.32 4.25 10.62
N ILE A 188 9.10 3.03 10.13
CA ILE A 188 8.80 2.77 8.71
C ILE A 188 7.57 3.57 8.27
N PHE A 189 6.49 3.53 9.07
CA PHE A 189 5.28 4.29 8.80
C PHE A 189 5.54 5.79 8.68
N LEU A 190 6.28 6.39 9.62
CA LEU A 190 6.57 7.83 9.64
C LEU A 190 7.44 8.25 8.45
N ILE A 191 8.50 7.49 8.15
CA ILE A 191 9.40 7.78 7.02
C ILE A 191 8.64 7.71 5.70
N LEU A 192 7.92 6.62 5.46
CA LEU A 192 7.18 6.46 4.21
C LEU A 192 6.04 7.49 4.11
N SER A 193 5.37 7.82 5.21
CA SER A 193 4.33 8.86 5.22
C SER A 193 4.91 10.23 4.89
N TYR A 194 6.06 10.59 5.43
CA TYR A 194 6.75 11.82 5.06
C TYR A 194 7.04 11.87 3.56
N ILE A 195 7.60 10.79 2.99
CA ILE A 195 7.92 10.68 1.57
C ILE A 195 6.66 10.81 0.69
N GLY A 196 5.59 10.10 1.05
CA GLY A 196 4.33 10.12 0.33
C GLY A 196 3.60 11.47 0.41
N VAL A 197 3.52 12.06 1.60
CA VAL A 197 2.85 13.36 1.80
C VAL A 197 3.62 14.48 1.11
N THR A 198 4.95 14.52 1.22
CA THR A 198 5.76 15.53 0.52
C THR A 198 5.65 15.40 -1.01
N ALA A 199 5.55 14.18 -1.54
CA ALA A 199 5.28 13.97 -2.96
C ALA A 199 3.92 14.57 -3.38
N ILE A 200 2.85 14.28 -2.62
CA ILE A 200 1.50 14.83 -2.90
C ILE A 200 1.53 16.36 -2.88
N LEU A 201 2.17 16.95 -1.86
CA LEU A 201 2.26 18.41 -1.73
C LEU A 201 3.12 19.05 -2.83
N ALA A 202 4.10 18.32 -3.38
CA ALA A 202 4.87 18.80 -4.52
C ALA A 202 4.04 18.84 -5.81
N PHE A 203 3.05 17.95 -5.96
CA PHE A 203 2.13 17.99 -7.09
C PHE A 203 0.98 18.98 -6.92
N ALA A 204 0.64 19.40 -5.70
CA ALA A 204 -0.47 20.31 -5.44
C ALA A 204 -0.13 21.75 -5.83
#